data_AF-A0A0S7XKF8-F1
#
_entry.id   AF-A0A0S7XKF8-F1
#
_cell.length_a   1.000
_cell.length_b   1.000
_cell.length_c   1.000
_cell.angle_alpha   90.00
_cell.angle_beta   90.00
_cell.angle_gamma   90.00
#
_symmetry.space_group_name_H-M   'P 1'
#
loop_
_entity.id
_entity.type
_entity.pdbx_description
1 polymer ?
#
loop_
_entity_poly.entity_id
_entity_poly.type
_entity_poly.pdbx_seq_one_letter_code
_entity_poly.pdbx_strand_id
1 'polypeptide(L)'
;MSESKCDKARLKLIYGPAGSGKTHLVAQRFVEAALKGEGVLLLVPSAAQERKMTQQIFSSGLNHIAATRSLPGARIMTFVELAEAILKTARKEVRLISPLSKIFLLRQIVNELEAQGDLT
;
A
#
# COMPACT_ATOMS: atom_id res chain seq x y z
N MET A 1 29.66 11.38 -22.02
CA MET A 1 28.35 10.69 -22.18
C MET A 1 28.19 9.77 -20.99
N SER A 2 27.37 10.15 -20.00
CA SER A 2 27.20 9.39 -18.76
C SER A 2 26.02 8.46 -18.93
N GLU A 3 26.28 7.19 -19.20
CA GLU A 3 25.25 6.15 -19.24
C GLU A 3 24.68 5.95 -17.83
N SER A 4 23.42 6.36 -17.67
CA SER A 4 22.60 6.03 -16.51
C SER A 4 22.33 4.53 -16.55
N LYS A 5 23.05 3.74 -15.74
CA LYS A 5 22.73 2.33 -15.47
C LYS A 5 21.39 2.27 -14.75
N CYS A 6 20.31 2.24 -15.52
CA CYS A 6 19.04 1.72 -15.04
C CYS A 6 19.20 0.21 -14.88
N ASP A 7 19.61 -0.21 -13.69
CA ASP A 7 19.72 -1.62 -13.33
C ASP A 7 18.34 -2.26 -13.54
N LYS A 8 18.22 -3.17 -14.50
CA LYS A 8 16.93 -3.76 -14.90
C LYS A 8 16.31 -4.41 -13.64
N ALA A 9 15.20 -3.84 -13.16
CA ALA A 9 14.46 -4.39 -12.03
C ALA A 9 14.17 -5.88 -12.28
N ARG A 10 14.81 -6.76 -11.50
CA ARG A 10 14.65 -8.21 -11.63
C ARG A 10 13.28 -8.60 -11.08
N LEU A 11 12.29 -8.76 -11.97
CA LEU A 11 10.98 -9.28 -11.62
C LEU A 11 11.09 -10.74 -11.15
N LYS A 12 10.53 -11.05 -9.98
CA LYS A 12 10.41 -12.41 -9.46
C LYS A 12 8.96 -12.71 -9.14
N LEU A 13 8.45 -13.84 -9.61
CA LEU A 13 7.11 -14.33 -9.31
C LEU A 13 7.19 -15.42 -8.25
N ILE A 14 6.44 -15.27 -7.15
CA ILE A 14 6.27 -16.29 -6.11
C ILE A 14 4.85 -16.82 -6.22
N TYR A 15 4.70 -18.10 -6.61
CA TYR A 15 3.41 -18.77 -6.76
C TYR A 15 3.42 -20.13 -6.06
N GLY A 16 2.22 -20.62 -5.71
CA GLY A 16 2.06 -21.88 -5.00
C GLY A 16 0.68 -21.98 -4.33
N PRO A 17 0.27 -23.18 -3.88
CA PRO A 17 -1.05 -23.41 -3.27
C PRO A 17 -1.23 -22.64 -1.95
N ALA A 18 -2.46 -22.57 -1.45
CA ALA A 18 -2.72 -22.06 -0.11
C ALA A 18 -1.88 -22.82 0.94
N GLY A 19 -1.40 -22.13 1.97
CA GLY A 19 -0.55 -22.73 3.01
C GLY A 19 0.93 -22.93 2.63
N SER A 20 1.34 -22.67 1.38
CA SER A 20 2.74 -22.87 0.93
C SER A 20 3.77 -21.86 1.47
N GLY A 21 3.44 -21.08 2.50
CA GLY A 21 4.37 -20.13 3.13
C GLY A 21 4.69 -18.86 2.33
N LYS A 22 4.01 -18.55 1.22
CA LYS A 22 4.30 -17.36 0.37
C LYS A 22 4.38 -16.06 1.16
N THR A 23 3.40 -15.84 2.05
CA THR A 23 3.34 -14.63 2.89
C THR A 23 4.54 -14.54 3.82
N HIS A 24 4.96 -15.67 4.40
CA HIS A 24 6.14 -15.73 5.27
C HIS A 24 7.43 -15.44 4.49
N LEU A 25 7.58 -16.04 3.30
CA LEU A 25 8.72 -15.77 2.42
C LEU A 25 8.80 -14.29 2.02
N VAL A 26 7.67 -13.67 1.66
CA VAL A 26 7.63 -12.23 1.32
C VAL A 26 8.00 -11.37 2.53
N ALA A 27 7.48 -11.68 3.72
CA ALA A 27 7.82 -10.97 4.95
C ALA A 27 9.31 -11.06 5.27
N GLN A 28 9.90 -12.24 5.13
CA GLN A 28 11.33 -12.46 5.31
C GLN A 28 12.16 -11.61 4.33
N ARG A 29 11.81 -11.63 3.03
CA ARG A 29 12.50 -10.82 2.01
C ARG A 29 12.40 -9.32 2.28
N PHE A 30 11.23 -8.87 2.74
CA PHE A 30 11.01 -7.48 3.13
C PHE A 30 11.94 -7.06 4.27
N VAL A 31 12.04 -7.88 5.33
CA VAL A 31 12.94 -7.60 6.46
C VAL A 31 14.41 -7.67 6.03
N GLU A 32 14.80 -8.68 5.25
CA GLU A 32 16.17 -8.81 4.71
C GLU A 32 16.61 -7.56 3.94
N ALA A 33 15.73 -7.00 3.11
CA ALA A 33 16.01 -5.79 2.33
C ALA A 33 16.02 -4.54 3.24
N ALA A 34 15.09 -4.43 4.18
CA ALA A 34 15.05 -3.32 5.14
C ALA A 34 16.30 -3.28 6.03
N LEU A 35 16.81 -4.43 6.48
CA LEU A 35 18.02 -4.53 7.30
C LEU A 35 19.29 -4.14 6.52
N LYS A 36 19.28 -4.24 5.19
CA LYS A 36 20.35 -3.73 4.32
C LYS A 36 20.30 -2.22 4.11
N GLY A 37 19.30 -1.54 4.68
CA GLY A 37 19.08 -0.11 4.49
C GLY A 37 18.47 0.26 3.13
N GLU A 38 17.89 -0.71 2.41
CA GLU A 38 17.19 -0.46 1.16
C GLU A 38 15.85 0.25 1.42
N GLY A 39 15.41 1.09 0.49
CA GLY A 39 14.05 1.63 0.49
C GLY A 39 13.08 0.55 0.02
N VAL A 40 12.29 -0.02 0.94
CA VAL A 40 11.42 -1.17 0.65
C VAL A 40 9.96 -0.82 0.89
N LEU A 41 9.10 -1.12 -0.07
CA LEU A 41 7.66 -1.00 0.05
C LEU A 41 7.00 -2.37 -0.08
N LEU A 42 6.20 -2.75 0.92
CA LEU A 42 5.34 -3.91 0.89
C LEU A 42 3.88 -3.46 0.73
N LEU A 43 3.29 -3.79 -0.41
CA LEU A 43 1.87 -3.55 -0.66
C LEU A 43 1.01 -4.73 -0.21
N VAL A 44 0.00 -4.44 0.61
CA VAL A 44 -0.97 -5.43 1.10
C VAL A 44 -2.40 -5.08 0.67
N PRO A 45 -3.28 -6.08 0.46
CA PRO A 45 -4.63 -5.81 -0.05
C PRO A 45 -5.55 -5.06 0.92
N SER A 46 -5.30 -5.10 2.24
CA SER A 46 -6.19 -4.49 3.23
C SER A 46 -5.46 -4.03 4.49
N ALA A 47 -6.06 -3.07 5.21
CA ALA A 47 -5.57 -2.59 6.50
C ALA A 47 -5.49 -3.71 7.57
N ALA A 48 -6.38 -4.71 7.49
CA ALA A 48 -6.30 -5.87 8.37
C ALA A 48 -5.03 -6.71 8.11
N GLN A 49 -4.67 -6.89 6.84
CA GLN A 49 -3.43 -7.59 6.47
C GLN A 49 -2.19 -6.78 6.78
N GLU A 50 -2.24 -5.46 6.68
CA GLU A 50 -1.17 -4.56 7.12
C GLU A 50 -0.87 -4.77 8.60
N ARG A 51 -1.89 -4.65 9.47
CA ARG A 51 -1.75 -4.89 10.92
C ARG A 51 -1.21 -6.27 11.23
N LYS A 52 -1.75 -7.30 10.57
CA LYS A 52 -1.31 -8.70 10.74
C LYS A 52 0.15 -8.87 10.33
N MET A 53 0.55 -8.32 9.18
CA MET A 53 1.92 -8.42 8.67
C MET A 53 2.91 -7.67 9.58
N THR A 54 2.54 -6.47 10.01
CA THR A 54 3.29 -5.67 10.98
C THR A 54 3.50 -6.46 12.27
N GLN A 55 2.44 -7.02 12.85
CA GLN A 55 2.54 -7.88 14.03
C GLN A 55 3.40 -9.11 13.81
N GLN A 56 3.27 -9.78 12.67
CA GLN A 56 4.11 -10.95 12.33
C GLN A 56 5.58 -10.60 12.26
N ILE A 57 5.93 -9.48 11.63
CA ILE A 57 7.32 -9.01 11.53
C ILE A 57 7.89 -8.64 12.91
N PHE A 58 7.10 -8.00 13.77
CA PHE A 58 7.54 -7.66 15.13
C PHE A 58 7.67 -8.88 16.05
N SER A 59 6.76 -9.85 15.96
CA SER A 59 6.71 -11.02 16.87
C SER A 59 7.64 -12.16 16.49
N SER A 60 8.03 -12.27 15.21
CA SER A 60 8.83 -13.40 14.71
C SER A 60 10.32 -13.36 15.07
N GLY A 61 10.77 -12.44 15.95
CA GLY A 61 12.18 -12.37 16.37
C GLY A 61 13.16 -11.92 15.27
N LEU A 62 12.67 -11.70 14.03
CA LEU A 62 13.38 -11.05 12.93
C LEU A 62 13.88 -9.63 13.28
N ASN A 63 13.41 -9.10 14.41
CA ASN A 63 13.56 -7.74 14.89
C ASN A 63 14.19 -7.63 16.29
N HIS A 64 15.13 -8.48 16.69
CA HIS A 64 15.95 -8.14 17.87
C HIS A 64 16.66 -6.76 17.73
N ILE A 65 16.78 -6.24 16.50
CA ILE A 65 17.32 -4.91 16.17
C ILE A 65 16.23 -3.88 15.80
N ALA A 66 15.03 -4.30 15.37
CA ALA A 66 13.97 -3.40 14.91
C ALA A 66 12.79 -3.21 15.88
N ALA A 67 12.79 -3.91 17.02
CA ALA A 67 11.87 -3.60 18.12
C ALA A 67 12.13 -2.21 18.75
N THR A 68 13.30 -1.61 18.50
CA THR A 68 13.72 -0.33 19.08
C THR A 68 13.85 0.83 18.08
N ARG A 69 13.81 0.56 16.77
CA ARG A 69 13.90 1.58 15.72
C ARG A 69 12.97 1.22 14.57
N SER A 70 12.14 2.18 14.15
CA SER A 70 11.47 2.13 12.85
C SER A 70 12.50 1.76 11.79
N LEU A 71 12.29 0.66 11.05
CA LEU A 71 13.16 0.27 9.94
C LEU A 71 13.21 1.43 8.94
N PRO A 72 14.31 2.20 8.85
CA PRO A 72 14.36 3.40 8.03
C PRO A 72 14.18 3.01 6.56
N GLY A 73 13.21 3.62 5.88
CA GLY A 73 12.94 3.31 4.47
C GLY A 73 12.04 2.11 4.21
N ALA A 74 11.62 1.35 5.24
CA ALA A 74 10.68 0.26 5.09
C ALA A 74 9.24 0.72 5.35
N ARG A 75 8.33 0.45 4.42
CA ARG A 75 6.90 0.81 4.53
C ARG A 75 6.02 -0.38 4.18
N ILE A 76 5.02 -0.63 5.00
CA ILE A 76 3.93 -1.56 4.70
C ILE A 76 2.69 -0.70 4.51
N MET A 77 2.04 -0.80 3.35
CA MET A 77 0.91 0.06 3.01
C MET A 77 -0.11 -0.72 2.19
N THR A 78 -1.35 -0.29 2.23
CA THR A 78 -2.33 -0.63 1.19
C THR A 78 -2.08 0.19 -0.07
N PHE A 79 -2.64 -0.27 -1.19
CA PHE A 79 -2.58 0.49 -2.43
C PHE A 79 -3.23 1.88 -2.29
N VAL A 80 -4.35 1.96 -1.55
CA VAL A 80 -5.09 3.21 -1.32
C VAL A 80 -4.22 4.21 -0.54
N GLU A 81 -3.57 3.77 0.53
CA GLU A 81 -2.68 4.63 1.32
C GLU A 81 -1.47 5.12 0.51
N LEU A 82 -0.89 4.25 -0.34
CA LEU A 82 0.19 4.66 -1.24
C LEU A 82 -0.29 5.75 -2.20
N ALA A 83 -1.45 5.54 -2.82
CA ALA A 83 -2.03 6.50 -3.77
C ALA A 83 -2.29 7.85 -3.09
N GLU A 84 -2.86 7.84 -1.88
CA GLU A 84 -3.05 9.05 -1.08
C GLU A 84 -1.74 9.77 -0.77
N ALA A 85 -0.70 9.04 -0.37
CA ALA A 85 0.60 9.63 -0.07
C ALA A 85 1.22 10.29 -1.31
N ILE A 86 1.11 9.66 -2.48
CA ILE A 86 1.56 10.23 -3.76
C ILE A 86 0.77 11.49 -4.10
N LEU A 87 -0.56 11.46 -3.98
CA LEU A 87 -1.43 12.59 -4.31
C LEU A 87 -1.21 13.78 -3.38
N LYS A 88 -1.03 13.54 -2.08
CA LYS A 88 -0.66 14.57 -1.09
C LYS A 88 0.68 15.22 -1.44
N THR A 89 1.67 14.42 -1.83
CA THR A 89 3.00 14.92 -2.23
C THR A 89 2.93 15.80 -3.48
N ALA A 90 2.03 15.47 -4.42
CA ALA A 90 1.79 16.27 -5.63
C ALA A 90 1.02 17.58 -5.38
N ARG A 91 0.74 17.95 -4.12
CA ARG A 91 -0.06 19.13 -3.72
C ARG A 91 -1.44 19.20 -4.39
N LYS A 92 -1.99 18.05 -4.79
CA LYS A 92 -3.37 17.99 -5.27
C LYS A 92 -4.28 17.99 -4.06
N GLU A 93 -5.26 18.89 -4.02
CA GLU A 93 -6.35 18.85 -3.03
C GLU A 93 -7.25 17.66 -3.34
N VAL A 94 -6.81 16.46 -2.94
CA VAL A 94 -7.60 15.25 -3.10
C VAL A 94 -8.27 14.93 -1.77
N ARG A 95 -9.59 15.02 -1.75
CA ARG A 95 -10.41 14.54 -0.64
C ARG A 95 -10.99 13.18 -1.01
N LEU A 96 -10.79 12.19 -0.14
CA LEU A 96 -11.49 10.92 -0.24
C LEU A 96 -12.98 11.18 -0.06
N ILE A 97 -13.79 10.71 -1.00
CA ILE A 97 -15.23 10.72 -0.86
C ILE A 97 -15.60 9.49 -0.04
N SER A 98 -16.05 9.71 1.19
CA SER A 98 -16.54 8.62 2.04
C SER A 98 -17.74 7.92 1.37
N PRO A 99 -18.04 6.65 1.69
CA PRO A 99 -19.21 5.96 1.14
C PRO A 99 -20.51 6.73 1.37
N LEU A 100 -20.69 7.34 2.54
CA LEU A 100 -21.85 8.18 2.85
C LEU A 100 -21.88 9.44 1.99
N SER A 101 -20.74 10.15 1.90
CA SER A 101 -20.62 11.33 1.05
C SER A 101 -20.93 11.01 -0.42
N LYS A 102 -20.51 9.83 -0.90
CA LYS A 102 -20.81 9.36 -2.25
C LYS A 102 -22.31 9.18 -2.46
N ILE A 103 -23.02 8.59 -1.49
CA ILE A 103 -24.48 8.41 -1.57
C ILE A 103 -25.19 9.77 -1.62
N PHE A 104 -24.81 10.72 -0.77
CA PHE A 104 -25.41 12.06 -0.78
C PHE A 104 -25.11 12.80 -2.09
N LEU A 105 -23.87 12.73 -2.57
CA LEU A 105 -23.48 13.34 -3.84
C LEU A 105 -24.27 12.75 -5.01
N LEU A 106 -24.41 11.42 -5.05
CA LEU A 106 -25.18 10.74 -6.09
C LEU A 106 -26.66 11.12 -6.04
N ARG A 107 -27.26 11.18 -4.85
CA ARG A 107 -28.65 11.65 -4.70
C ARG A 107 -28.82 13.09 -5.17
N GLN A 108 -27.88 13.96 -4.84
CA GLN A 108 -27.91 15.35 -5.31
C GLN A 108 -27.83 15.41 -6.84
N ILE A 109 -26.89 14.67 -7.46
CA ILE A 109 -26.74 14.61 -8.92
C ILE A 109 -28.03 14.09 -9.58
N VAL A 110 -28.64 13.03 -9.05
CA VAL A 110 -29.90 12.48 -9.58
C VAL A 110 -31.02 13.52 -9.49
N ASN A 111 -31.20 14.15 -8.34
CA ASN A 111 -32.24 15.18 -8.16
C ASN A 111 -32.04 16.38 -9.11
N GLU A 112 -30.80 16.79 -9.35
CA GLU A 112 -30.48 17.89 -10.28
C GLU A 112 -30.81 17.50 -11.73
N LEU A 113 -30.50 16.27 -12.14
CA LEU A 113 -30.79 15.77 -13.48
C LEU A 113 -32.29 15.53 -13.71
N GLU A 114 -33.02 15.03 -12.71
CA GLU A 114 -34.48 14.91 -12.76
C GLU A 114 -35.14 16.29 -12.87
N ALA A 115 -34.68 17.28 -12.11
CA ALA A 115 -35.19 18.65 -12.18
C ALA A 115 -34.93 19.33 -13.53
N GLN A 116 -33.88 18.90 -14.25
CA GLN A 116 -33.54 19.37 -15.59
C GLN A 116 -34.28 18.59 -16.70
N GLY A 117 -34.96 17.49 -16.36
CA GLY A 117 -35.62 16.61 -17.33
C GLY A 117 -34.68 15.67 -18.08
N ASP A 118 -33.42 15.58 -17.66
CA ASP A 118 -32.37 14.75 -18.29
C ASP A 118 -32.40 13.30 -17.78
N LEU A 119 -33.07 13.05 -16.66
CA LEU A 119 -33.44 11.72 -16.18
C LEU A 119 -34.97 11.60 -16.18
N THR A 120 -35.50 10.77 -17.08
CA THR A 120 -36.93 10.37 -17.17
C THR A 120 -37.15 8.98 -16.62
#